data_AF-A0AAJ1RJV7-F1
#
_entry.id   AF-A0AAJ1RJV7-F1
#
_cell.length_a   1.000
_cell.length_b   1.000
_cell.length_c   1.000
_cell.angle_alpha   90.00
_cell.angle_beta   90.00
_cell.angle_gamma   90.00
#
_symmetry.space_group_name_H-M   'P 1'
#
loop_
_entity.id
_entity.type
_entity.pdbx_description
1 polymer ?
#
loop_
_entity_poly.entity_id
_entity_poly.type
_entity_poly.pdbx_seq_one_letter_code
_entity_poly.pdbx_strand_id
1 'polypeptide(L)'
;MLAAGSALGLSTLLLTLPALKLLFQIGAALWILWLSWQTALAGRTERTQDHGCPFTFRQAVLFQAVNPKVWAITLAASAGFGIGLAPHQEALRLFVVFAGINLGVCLFWTTLGHLLSDFLRYENVWRAFMTLMAALMASTVILIFA
;
A
#
# COMPACT_ATOMS: atom_id res chain seq x y z
N MET A 1 -11.00 -18.28 5.38
CA MET A 1 -12.37 -18.00 5.86
C MET A 1 -12.41 -17.18 7.16
N LEU A 2 -11.55 -17.42 8.16
CA LEU A 2 -11.51 -16.61 9.40
C LEU A 2 -11.16 -15.12 9.17
N ALA A 3 -10.24 -14.80 8.25
CA ALA A 3 -9.88 -13.42 7.92
C ALA A 3 -10.97 -12.66 7.15
N ALA A 4 -11.72 -13.35 6.30
CA ALA A 4 -12.87 -12.77 5.58
C ALA A 4 -14.05 -12.53 6.53
N GLY A 5 -14.30 -13.44 7.48
CA GLY A 5 -15.34 -13.26 8.51
C GLY A 5 -15.02 -12.14 9.49
N SER A 6 -13.75 -11.96 9.86
CA SER A 6 -13.32 -10.84 10.71
C SER A 6 -13.29 -9.51 9.97
N ALA A 7 -12.87 -9.46 8.70
CA ALA A 7 -12.95 -8.23 7.89
C ALA A 7 -14.39 -7.81 7.57
N LEU A 8 -15.26 -8.76 7.18
CA LEU A 8 -16.67 -8.48 6.90
C LEU A 8 -17.45 -8.14 8.19
N GLY A 9 -17.19 -8.84 9.30
CA GLY A 9 -17.79 -8.55 10.60
C GLY A 9 -17.35 -7.22 11.20
N LEU A 10 -16.08 -6.83 11.03
CA LEU A 10 -15.58 -5.55 11.47
C LEU A 10 -16.13 -4.40 10.61
N SER A 11 -16.22 -4.58 9.29
CA SER A 11 -16.85 -3.60 8.39
C SER A 11 -18.35 -3.41 8.71
N THR A 12 -19.10 -4.48 8.96
CA THR A 12 -20.52 -4.36 9.32
C THR A 12 -20.73 -3.78 10.73
N LEU A 13 -19.85 -4.08 11.70
CA LEU A 13 -19.88 -3.42 13.01
C LEU A 13 -19.55 -1.92 12.92
N LEU A 14 -18.56 -1.53 12.10
CA LEU A 14 -18.23 -0.12 11.90
C LEU A 14 -19.37 0.65 11.22
N LEU A 15 -20.13 0.01 10.33
CA LEU A 15 -21.27 0.63 9.65
C LEU A 15 -22.51 0.74 10.55
N THR A 16 -22.68 -0.16 11.53
CA THR A 16 -23.81 -0.14 12.47
C THR A 16 -23.57 0.76 13.69
N LEU A 17 -22.31 0.96 14.09
CA LEU A 17 -21.93 1.81 15.22
C LEU A 17 -21.15 3.05 14.75
N PRO A 18 -21.83 4.19 14.49
CA PRO A 18 -21.19 5.40 14.00
C PRO A 18 -20.11 5.93 14.95
N ALA A 19 -20.25 5.72 16.27
CA ALA A 19 -19.25 6.08 17.27
C ALA A 19 -17.93 5.28 17.11
N LEU A 20 -18.00 3.99 16.77
CA LEU A 20 -16.83 3.14 16.56
C LEU A 20 -16.09 3.54 15.27
N LYS A 21 -16.85 3.83 14.20
CA LYS A 21 -16.30 4.40 12.97
C LYS A 21 -15.57 5.72 13.22
N LEU A 22 -16.17 6.63 13.99
CA LEU A 22 -15.57 7.93 14.33
C LEU A 22 -14.27 7.75 15.14
N LEU A 23 -14.24 6.84 16.11
CA LEU A 23 -13.04 6.52 16.89
C LEU A 23 -11.90 5.99 16.00
N PHE A 24 -12.21 5.08 15.07
CA PHE A 24 -11.24 4.56 14.10
C PHE A 24 -10.77 5.64 13.12
N GLN A 25 -11.66 6.52 12.65
CA GLN A 25 -11.30 7.65 11.78
C GLN A 25 -10.38 8.65 12.50
N ILE A 26 -10.67 8.99 13.76
CA ILE A 26 -9.80 9.85 14.58
C ILE A 26 -8.45 9.16 14.83
N GLY A 27 -8.45 7.87 15.17
CA GLY A 27 -7.21 7.10 15.37
C GLY A 27 -6.33 7.06 14.12
N ALA A 28 -6.93 6.77 12.96
CA ALA A 28 -6.24 6.78 11.67
C ALA A 28 -5.74 8.19 11.30
N ALA A 29 -6.55 9.22 11.53
CA ALA A 29 -6.18 10.61 11.28
C ALA A 29 -4.98 11.05 12.14
N LEU A 30 -5.03 10.79 13.45
CA LEU A 30 -3.93 11.08 14.37
C LEU A 30 -2.67 10.31 13.99
N TRP A 31 -2.80 9.05 13.59
CA TRP A 31 -1.68 8.25 13.13
C TRP A 31 -1.04 8.81 11.85
N ILE A 32 -1.84 9.19 10.86
CA ILE A 32 -1.36 9.78 9.61
C ILE A 32 -0.71 11.15 9.85
N LEU A 33 -1.29 11.99 10.72
CA LEU A 33 -0.70 13.28 11.12
C LEU A 33 0.61 13.09 11.87
N TRP A 34 0.69 12.10 12.76
CA TRP A 34 1.93 11.76 13.44
C TRP A 34 3.00 11.27 12.47
N LEU A 35 2.63 10.40 11.52
CA LEU A 35 3.53 9.91 10.49
C LEU A 35 3.97 11.01 9.52
N SER A 36 3.08 11.97 9.20
CA SER A 36 3.41 13.10 8.32
C SER A 36 4.36 14.06 9.01
N TRP A 37 4.15 14.33 10.30
CA TRP A 37 5.07 15.08 11.13
C TRP A 37 6.45 14.40 11.16
N GLN A 38 6.48 13.09 11.40
CA GLN A 38 7.73 12.32 11.41
C GLN A 38 8.43 12.33 10.03
N THR A 39 7.67 12.32 8.93
CA THR A 39 8.18 12.43 7.56
C THR A 39 8.75 13.83 7.28
N ALA A 40 8.10 14.89 7.77
CA ALA A 40 8.59 16.27 7.64
C ALA A 40 9.87 16.51 8.46
N LEU A 41 9.95 15.91 9.65
CA LEU A 41 11.12 15.97 10.54
C LEU A 41 12.18 14.91 10.21
N ALA A 42 11.97 14.10 9.17
CA ALA A 42 12.95 13.11 8.72
C ALA A 42 14.19 13.85 8.21
N GLY A 43 15.15 14.05 9.12
CA GLY A 43 16.48 14.51 8.80
C GLY A 43 17.14 13.55 7.83
N ARG A 44 18.18 14.03 7.14
CA ARG A 44 19.00 13.18 6.29
C ARG A 44 19.89 12.31 7.19
N THR A 45 19.29 11.38 7.93
CA THR A 45 20.00 10.30 8.61
C THR A 45 20.79 9.58 7.53
N GLU A 46 22.11 9.56 7.66
CA GLU A 46 22.97 8.72 6.83
C GLU A 46 22.36 7.34 6.82
N ARG A 47 21.94 6.92 5.62
CA ARG A 47 21.23 5.69 5.31
C ARG A 47 21.75 4.56 6.21
N THR A 48 21.12 4.37 7.39
CA THR A 48 21.41 3.23 8.23
C THR A 48 21.16 2.07 7.33
N GLN A 49 22.22 1.30 7.04
CA GLN A 49 22.14 0.13 6.18
C GLN A 49 21.10 -0.78 6.83
N ASP A 50 19.88 -0.69 6.34
CA ASP A 50 18.79 -1.51 6.78
C ASP A 50 19.14 -2.90 6.27
N HIS A 51 19.73 -3.71 7.15
CA HIS A 51 20.04 -5.11 6.92
C HIS A 51 18.74 -5.92 6.98
N GLY A 52 17.70 -5.43 6.28
CA GLY A 52 16.47 -6.17 6.06
C GLY A 52 16.83 -7.42 5.28
N CYS A 53 16.68 -8.58 5.90
CA CYS A 53 16.96 -9.86 5.29
C CYS A 53 16.19 -9.95 3.96
N PRO A 54 16.86 -10.02 2.80
CA PRO A 54 16.16 -9.98 1.53
C PRO A 54 15.24 -11.20 1.42
N PHE A 55 13.95 -10.95 1.22
CA PHE A 55 12.96 -12.00 1.01
C PHE A 55 13.40 -12.86 -0.17
N THR A 56 13.58 -14.17 0.04
CA THR A 56 13.86 -15.09 -1.06
C THR A 56 12.60 -15.19 -1.95
N PHE A 57 12.75 -15.33 -3.27
CA PHE A 57 11.62 -15.41 -4.21
C PHE A 57 10.52 -16.39 -3.77
N ARG A 58 10.90 -17.56 -3.26
CA ARG A 58 9.95 -18.55 -2.71
C ARG A 58 9.18 -18.03 -1.49
N GLN A 59 9.85 -17.34 -0.58
CA GLN A 59 9.21 -16.73 0.59
C GLN A 59 8.22 -15.64 0.17
N ALA A 60 8.55 -14.85 -0.85
CA ALA A 60 7.65 -13.82 -1.38
C ALA A 60 6.39 -14.42 -2.01
N VAL A 61 6.52 -15.49 -2.79
CA VAL A 61 5.38 -16.22 -3.39
C VAL A 61 4.48 -16.83 -2.30
N LEU A 62 5.08 -17.49 -1.31
CA LEU A 62 4.35 -18.05 -0.17
C LEU A 62 3.63 -16.95 0.63
N PHE A 63 4.26 -15.79 0.81
CA PHE A 63 3.65 -14.66 1.51
C PHE A 63 2.46 -14.07 0.75
N GLN A 64 2.55 -13.95 -0.58
CA GLN A 64 1.42 -13.51 -1.41
C GLN A 64 0.23 -14.48 -1.30
N ALA A 65 0.49 -15.79 -1.21
CA ALA A 65 -0.56 -16.80 -1.03
C ALA A 65 -1.25 -16.71 0.35
N VAL A 66 -0.58 -16.22 1.39
CA VAL A 66 -1.20 -16.01 2.72
C VAL A 66 -1.92 -14.66 2.82
N ASN A 67 -1.60 -13.70 1.94
CA ASN A 67 -2.09 -12.34 2.03
C ASN A 67 -3.58 -12.21 1.60
N PRO A 68 -4.52 -11.94 2.53
CA PRO A 68 -5.96 -11.85 2.23
C PRO A 68 -6.30 -10.78 1.18
N LYS A 69 -5.45 -9.77 1.00
CA LYS A 69 -5.59 -8.75 -0.04
C LYS A 69 -5.49 -9.35 -1.44
N VAL A 70 -4.59 -10.31 -1.64
CA VAL A 70 -4.42 -10.99 -2.94
C VAL A 70 -5.66 -11.81 -3.25
N TRP A 71 -6.21 -12.54 -2.28
CA TRP A 71 -7.44 -13.30 -2.47
C TRP A 71 -8.63 -12.40 -2.85
N ALA A 72 -8.77 -11.24 -2.21
CA ALA A 72 -9.82 -10.28 -2.54
C ALA A 72 -9.69 -9.74 -3.97
N ILE A 73 -8.46 -9.40 -4.39
CA ILE A 73 -8.18 -8.93 -5.75
C ILE A 73 -8.44 -10.04 -6.77
N THR A 74 -7.97 -11.26 -6.52
CA THR A 74 -8.17 -12.41 -7.40
C THR A 74 -9.65 -12.71 -7.57
N LEU A 75 -10.43 -12.69 -6.49
CA LEU A 75 -11.88 -12.89 -6.53
C LEU A 75 -12.58 -11.81 -7.36
N ALA A 76 -12.25 -10.53 -7.09
CA ALA A 76 -12.79 -9.40 -7.85
C ALA A 76 -12.41 -9.46 -9.34
N ALA A 77 -11.17 -9.85 -9.65
CA ALA A 77 -10.70 -10.02 -11.02
C ALA A 77 -11.40 -11.16 -11.74
N SER A 78 -11.60 -12.32 -11.09
CA SER A 78 -12.36 -13.43 -11.67
C SER A 78 -13.84 -13.10 -11.88
N ALA A 79 -14.44 -12.31 -10.97
CA ALA A 79 -15.84 -11.93 -11.09
C ALA A 79 -16.08 -10.83 -12.15
N GLY A 80 -15.15 -9.88 -12.29
CA GLY A 80 -15.30 -8.73 -13.18
C GLY A 80 -14.75 -8.94 -14.60
N PHE A 81 -13.77 -9.83 -14.77
CA PHE A 81 -13.07 -10.03 -16.05
C PHE A 81 -13.10 -11.48 -16.56
N GLY A 82 -13.99 -12.30 -15.99
CA GLY A 82 -14.19 -13.66 -16.47
C GLY A 82 -14.80 -13.67 -17.86
N ILE A 83 -14.11 -14.31 -18.80
CA ILE A 83 -14.53 -14.39 -20.20
C ILE A 83 -14.93 -15.82 -20.59
N GLY A 84 -15.19 -16.67 -19.59
CA GLY A 84 -15.72 -18.02 -19.78
C GLY A 84 -14.69 -19.04 -20.26
N LEU A 85 -13.39 -18.80 -20.02
CA LEU A 85 -12.36 -19.80 -20.33
C LEU A 85 -12.35 -20.92 -19.27
N ALA A 86 -11.63 -22.01 -19.58
CA ALA A 86 -11.35 -23.02 -18.59
C ALA A 86 -10.65 -22.39 -17.36
N PRO A 87 -11.02 -22.78 -16.11
CA PRO A 87 -10.57 -22.09 -14.89
C PRO A 87 -9.05 -21.91 -14.76
N HIS A 88 -8.28 -22.88 -15.26
CA HIS A 88 -6.83 -22.85 -15.24
C HIS A 88 -6.23 -21.81 -16.21
N GLN A 89 -6.85 -21.62 -17.38
CA GLN A 89 -6.39 -20.65 -18.37
C GLN A 89 -6.73 -19.23 -17.96
N GLU A 90 -7.91 -19.03 -17.36
CA GLU A 90 -8.32 -17.73 -16.85
C GLU A 90 -7.46 -17.28 -15.67
N ALA A 91 -7.19 -18.19 -14.72
CA ALA A 91 -6.29 -17.92 -13.60
C ALA A 91 -4.87 -17.55 -14.07
N LEU A 92 -4.33 -18.29 -15.04
CA LEU A 92 -3.00 -18.01 -15.59
C LEU A 92 -2.96 -16.64 -16.31
N ARG A 93 -3.98 -16.32 -17.11
CA ARG A 93 -4.08 -15.03 -17.82
C ARG A 93 -4.14 -13.86 -16.83
N LEU A 94 -5.04 -13.92 -15.85
CA LEU A 94 -5.16 -12.87 -14.84
C LEU A 94 -3.86 -12.72 -14.05
N PHE A 95 -3.24 -13.82 -13.64
CA PHE A 95 -1.97 -13.80 -12.95
C PHE A 95 -0.87 -13.10 -13.76
N VAL A 96 -0.68 -13.48 -15.03
CA VAL A 96 0.36 -12.89 -15.88
C VAL A 96 0.12 -11.40 -16.13
N VAL A 97 -1.12 -10.99 -16.39
CA VAL A 97 -1.46 -9.58 -16.63
C VAL A 97 -1.25 -8.76 -15.36
N PHE A 98 -1.77 -9.19 -14.22
CA PHE A 98 -1.60 -8.46 -12.96
C PHE A 98 -0.13 -8.42 -12.51
N ALA A 99 0.59 -9.53 -12.60
CA ALA A 99 2.00 -9.58 -12.26
C ALA A 99 2.84 -8.70 -13.20
N GLY A 100 2.57 -8.73 -14.50
CA GLY A 100 3.26 -7.90 -15.49
C GLY A 100 3.04 -6.40 -15.27
N ILE A 101 1.78 -5.98 -15.04
CA ILE A 101 1.46 -4.58 -14.72
C ILE A 101 2.12 -4.18 -13.40
N ASN A 102 2.02 -5.01 -12.36
CA ASN A 102 2.60 -4.71 -11.06
C ASN A 102 4.12 -4.57 -11.14
N LEU A 103 4.80 -5.48 -11.86
CA LEU A 103 6.22 -5.39 -12.11
C LEU A 103 6.58 -4.10 -12.86
N GLY A 104 5.82 -3.75 -13.91
CA GLY A 104 6.02 -2.52 -14.66
C GLY A 104 5.89 -1.27 -13.78
N VAL A 105 4.86 -1.22 -12.93
CA VAL A 105 4.65 -0.13 -11.96
C VAL A 105 5.79 -0.08 -10.94
N CYS A 106 6.21 -1.22 -10.40
CA CYS A 106 7.33 -1.29 -9.46
C CYS A 106 8.64 -0.82 -10.09
N LEU A 107 8.95 -1.27 -11.31
CA LEU A 107 10.13 -0.85 -12.04
C LEU A 107 10.10 0.65 -12.31
N PHE A 108 8.97 1.17 -12.80
CA PHE A 108 8.77 2.59 -13.06
C PHE A 108 9.00 3.45 -11.81
N TRP A 109 8.42 3.06 -10.67
CA TRP A 109 8.64 3.78 -9.41
C TRP A 109 10.06 3.64 -8.88
N THR A 110 10.71 2.50 -9.10
CA THR A 110 12.10 2.27 -8.67
C THR A 110 13.07 3.11 -9.50
N THR A 111 12.90 3.19 -10.82
CA THR A 111 13.72 4.07 -11.67
C THR A 111 13.46 5.53 -11.37
N LEU A 112 12.20 5.96 -11.24
CA LEU A 112 11.90 7.33 -10.82
C LEU A 112 12.51 7.66 -9.45
N GLY A 113 12.40 6.75 -8.49
CA GLY A 113 13.00 6.90 -7.16
C GLY A 113 14.53 7.01 -7.22
N HIS A 114 15.18 6.24 -8.11
CA HIS A 114 16.61 6.34 -8.34
C HIS A 114 17.02 7.71 -8.91
N LEU A 115 16.36 8.18 -9.97
CA LEU A 115 16.62 9.50 -10.56
C LEU A 115 16.36 10.63 -9.55
N LEU A 116 15.28 10.50 -8.77
CA LEU A 116 14.92 11.47 -7.75
C LEU A 116 15.95 11.45 -6.60
N SER A 117 16.48 10.29 -6.22
CA SER A 117 17.52 10.16 -5.20
C SER A 117 18.79 10.95 -5.55
N ASP A 118 19.15 11.06 -6.83
CA ASP A 118 20.29 11.89 -7.25
C ASP A 118 20.00 13.39 -7.06
N PHE A 119 18.76 13.83 -7.33
CA PHE A 119 18.32 15.21 -7.13
C PHE A 119 18.17 15.57 -5.64
N LEU A 120 17.80 14.59 -4.83
CA LEU A 120 17.66 14.64 -3.38
C LEU A 120 19.01 14.68 -2.64
N ARG A 121 20.15 14.64 -3.36
CA ARG A 121 21.49 14.89 -2.78
C ARG A 121 21.65 16.31 -2.23
N TYR A 122 20.88 17.29 -2.70
CA TYR A 122 20.92 18.65 -2.16
C TYR A 122 19.98 18.79 -0.97
N GLU A 123 20.49 19.29 0.17
CA GLU A 123 19.73 19.38 1.43
C GLU A 123 18.45 20.23 1.32
N ASN A 124 18.51 21.32 0.56
CA ASN A 124 17.35 22.17 0.33
C ASN A 124 16.23 21.43 -0.44
N VAL A 125 16.61 20.62 -1.44
CA VAL A 125 15.67 19.83 -2.25
C VAL A 125 15.08 18.70 -1.41
N TRP A 126 15.90 18.02 -0.60
CA TRP A 126 15.44 16.98 0.33
C TRP A 126 14.37 17.51 1.29
N ARG A 127 14.63 18.65 1.93
CA ARG A 127 13.69 19.28 2.86
C ARG A 127 12.40 19.71 2.16
N ALA A 128 12.49 20.32 0.97
CA ALA A 128 11.31 20.70 0.19
C ALA A 128 10.47 19.48 -0.21
N PHE A 129 11.12 18.39 -0.65
CA PHE A 129 10.45 17.15 -1.02
C PHE A 129 9.76 16.48 0.17
N MET A 130 10.45 16.34 1.30
CA MET A 130 9.88 15.75 2.51
C MET A 130 8.73 16.58 3.07
N THR A 131 8.83 17.92 3.03
CA THR A 131 7.75 18.82 3.44
C THR A 131 6.53 18.69 2.51
N LEU A 132 6.74 18.59 1.19
CA LEU A 132 5.67 18.38 0.22
C LEU A 132 4.98 17.02 0.43
N MET A 133 5.76 15.94 0.62
CA MET A 133 5.25 14.61 0.92
C MET A 133 4.42 14.59 2.21
N ALA A 134 4.93 15.21 3.27
CA ALA A 134 4.20 15.33 4.54
C ALA A 134 2.90 16.14 4.38
N ALA A 135 2.91 17.23 3.62
CA ALA A 135 1.72 18.04 3.34
C ALA A 135 0.66 17.25 2.56
N LEU A 136 1.08 16.53 1.50
CA LEU A 136 0.19 15.65 0.75
C LEU A 136 -0.39 14.54 1.64
N MET A 137 0.44 13.92 2.49
CA MET A 137 -0.03 12.89 3.40
C MET A 137 -1.00 13.45 4.45
N ALA A 138 -0.74 14.64 5.01
CA ALA A 138 -1.67 15.33 5.88
C ALA A 138 -2.99 15.68 5.16
N SER A 139 -2.93 16.05 3.87
CA SER A 139 -4.14 16.33 3.08
C SER A 139 -5.07 15.12 2.95
N THR A 140 -4.53 13.89 2.96
CA THR A 140 -5.35 12.67 2.94
C THR A 140 -6.24 12.53 4.17
N VAL A 141 -5.85 13.14 5.30
CA VAL A 141 -6.68 13.16 6.51
C VAL A 141 -7.97 13.95 6.29
N ILE A 142 -7.93 15.01 5.49
CA ILE A 142 -9.13 15.78 5.13
C ILE A 142 -10.12 14.89 4.38
N LEU A 143 -9.63 14.03 3.47
CA LEU A 143 -10.45 13.07 2.74
C LEU A 143 -11.06 11.98 3.63
N ILE A 144 -10.51 11.71 4.82
CA ILE A 144 -11.08 10.71 5.75
C ILE A 144 -12.37 11.24 6.41
N PHE A 145 -12.49 12.57 6.56
CA PHE A 145 -13.63 13.23 7.18
C PHE A 145 -14.61 13.88 6.18
N ALA A 146 -14.24 13.92 4.88
CA ALA A 146 -15.12 14.31 3.78
C ALA A 146 -16.10 13.18 3.43
#